data_AF-A0A8T3TBW6-F1
#
_entry.id   AF-A0A8T3TBW6-F1
#
_cell.length_a   1.000
_cell.length_b   1.000
_cell.length_c   1.000
_cell.angle_alpha   90.00
_cell.angle_beta   90.00
_cell.angle_gamma   90.00
#
_symmetry.space_group_name_H-M   'P 1'
#
loop_
_entity.id
_entity.type
_entity.pdbx_description
1 polymer ?
#
loop_
_entity_poly.entity_id
_entity_poly.type
_entity_poly.pdbx_seq_one_letter_code
_entity_poly.pdbx_strand_id
1 'polypeptide(L)'
;MNPEIVRYLAENRGRYTDAALRDALVRAGHPGAEVDEALASLVPGGVERPPGSVWSENDPEARRDRRGVTRSPKFWLVLVGFVIGLYAAVLLSSFAVNAGGLPDLIPLVVAAVILLAGATGWARLQHDDRPLAMGLGCGVVAAILIPFIAIVVLFGICVAGVAQVP
;
A
#
# COMPACT_ATOMS: atom_id res chain seq x y z
N MET A 1 -1.30 -34.69 -15.81
CA MET A 1 -2.46 -34.02 -15.23
C MET A 1 -3.27 -34.98 -14.36
N ASN A 2 -3.01 -34.96 -13.05
CA ASN A 2 -3.73 -35.77 -12.06
C ASN A 2 -5.15 -35.23 -11.82
N PRO A 3 -6.22 -36.03 -12.08
CA PRO A 3 -7.61 -35.58 -11.94
C PRO A 3 -8.00 -35.22 -10.49
N GLU A 4 -7.28 -35.76 -9.49
CA GLU A 4 -7.53 -35.44 -8.09
C GLU A 4 -7.13 -34.00 -7.74
N ILE A 5 -6.02 -33.52 -8.32
CA ILE A 5 -5.53 -32.14 -8.14
C ILE A 5 -6.53 -31.16 -8.75
N VAL A 6 -7.02 -31.45 -9.96
CA VAL A 6 -8.00 -30.60 -10.66
C VAL A 6 -9.31 -30.52 -9.87
N ARG A 7 -9.81 -31.65 -9.36
CA ARG A 7 -11.02 -31.68 -8.53
C ARG A 7 -10.85 -30.89 -7.23
N TYR A 8 -9.74 -31.09 -6.53
CA TYR A 8 -9.44 -30.36 -5.30
C TYR A 8 -9.37 -28.84 -5.54
N LEU A 9 -8.70 -28.42 -6.62
CA LEU A 9 -8.62 -27.03 -7.03
C LEU A 9 -10.00 -26.46 -7.36
N ALA A 10 -10.81 -27.17 -8.15
CA ALA A 10 -12.16 -26.72 -8.52
C ALA A 10 -13.08 -26.51 -7.30
N GLU A 11 -13.03 -27.41 -6.32
CA GLU A 11 -13.84 -27.33 -5.09
C GLU A 11 -13.42 -26.19 -4.16
N ASN A 12 -12.13 -25.81 -4.16
CA ASN A 12 -11.56 -24.89 -3.17
C ASN A 12 -11.22 -23.50 -3.73
N ARG A 13 -11.30 -23.30 -5.06
CA ARG A 13 -10.99 -22.03 -5.73
C ARG A 13 -11.87 -20.85 -5.30
N GLY A 14 -13.10 -21.11 -4.89
CA GLY A 14 -14.00 -20.08 -4.36
C GLY A 14 -13.71 -19.67 -2.92
N ARG A 15 -12.87 -20.43 -2.20
CA ARG A 15 -12.56 -20.22 -0.78
C ARG A 15 -11.14 -19.76 -0.52
N TYR A 16 -10.20 -20.12 -1.39
CA TYR A 16 -8.77 -19.83 -1.22
C TYR A 16 -8.17 -19.25 -2.49
N THR A 17 -7.10 -18.47 -2.33
CA THR A 17 -6.35 -17.90 -3.46
C THR A 17 -5.56 -18.98 -4.19
N ASP A 18 -5.34 -18.79 -5.49
CA ASP A 18 -4.55 -19.69 -6.34
C ASP A 18 -3.13 -19.95 -5.76
N ALA A 19 -2.54 -18.94 -5.12
CA ALA A 19 -1.25 -19.06 -4.44
C ALA A 19 -1.32 -19.96 -3.19
N ALA A 20 -2.37 -19.83 -2.38
CA ALA A 20 -2.55 -20.66 -1.18
C ALA A 20 -2.84 -22.12 -1.55
N LEU A 21 -3.63 -22.35 -2.61
CA LEU A 21 -3.91 -23.68 -3.14
C LEU A 21 -2.65 -24.35 -3.70
N ARG A 22 -1.85 -23.60 -4.45
CA ARG A 22 -0.56 -24.09 -4.96
C ARG A 22 0.37 -24.48 -3.82
N ASP A 23 0.54 -23.61 -2.83
CA ASP A 23 1.41 -23.87 -1.69
C ASP A 23 0.95 -25.08 -0.85
N ALA A 24 -0.36 -25.25 -0.68
CA ALA A 24 -0.92 -26.42 0.00
C ALA A 24 -0.62 -27.73 -0.76
N LEU A 25 -0.78 -27.74 -2.09
CA LEU A 25 -0.54 -28.94 -2.91
C LEU A 25 0.95 -29.27 -3.05
N VAL A 26 1.81 -28.25 -3.15
CA VAL A 26 3.27 -28.46 -3.16
C VAL A 26 3.75 -29.01 -1.81
N ARG A 27 3.23 -28.50 -0.69
CA ARG A 27 3.51 -29.05 0.65
C ARG A 27 2.97 -30.46 0.84
N ALA A 28 1.89 -30.82 0.16
CA ALA A 28 1.35 -32.18 0.13
C ALA A 28 2.19 -33.16 -0.73
N GLY A 29 3.26 -32.68 -1.37
CA GLY A 29 4.17 -33.50 -2.16
C GLY A 29 3.83 -33.57 -3.64
N HIS A 30 2.87 -32.78 -4.13
CA HIS A 30 2.59 -32.71 -5.56
C HIS A 30 3.65 -31.85 -6.28
N PRO A 31 4.14 -32.29 -7.45
CA PRO A 31 5.10 -31.52 -8.22
C PRO A 31 4.47 -30.22 -8.70
N GLY A 32 5.13 -29.09 -8.42
CA GLY A 32 4.58 -27.76 -8.69
C GLY A 32 4.17 -27.53 -10.14
N ALA A 33 4.88 -28.14 -11.09
CA ALA A 33 4.55 -28.08 -12.52
C ALA A 33 3.16 -28.70 -12.84
N GLU A 34 2.80 -29.79 -12.16
CA GLU A 34 1.51 -30.46 -12.36
C GLU A 34 0.36 -29.68 -11.70
N VAL A 35 0.64 -29.02 -10.58
CA VAL A 35 -0.31 -28.12 -9.91
C VAL A 35 -0.58 -26.89 -10.76
N ASP A 36 0.46 -26.31 -11.36
CA ASP A 36 0.36 -25.15 -12.26
C ASP A 36 -0.44 -25.48 -13.52
N GLU A 37 -0.23 -26.66 -14.10
CA GLU A 37 -0.99 -27.18 -15.25
C GLU A 37 -2.47 -27.37 -14.89
N ALA A 38 -2.76 -27.95 -13.72
CA ALA A 38 -4.13 -28.12 -13.23
C ALA A 38 -4.84 -26.78 -12.97
N LEU A 39 -4.15 -25.79 -12.38
CA LEU A 39 -4.68 -24.44 -12.21
C LEU A 39 -4.95 -23.76 -13.54
N ALA A 40 -4.06 -23.91 -14.53
CA ALA A 40 -4.23 -23.35 -15.86
C ALA A 40 -5.46 -23.95 -16.57
N SER A 41 -5.68 -25.26 -16.42
CA SER A 41 -6.83 -25.94 -17.03
C SER A 41 -8.19 -25.47 -16.49
N LEU A 42 -8.23 -24.86 -15.31
CA LEU A 42 -9.45 -24.37 -14.66
C LEU A 42 -9.78 -22.91 -15.03
N VAL A 43 -8.88 -22.15 -15.67
CA VAL A 43 -9.15 -20.76 -16.08
C VAL A 43 -10.06 -20.75 -17.32
N PRO A 44 -11.31 -20.24 -17.25
CA PRO A 44 -12.17 -20.16 -18.42
C PRO A 44 -11.67 -19.01 -19.31
N GLY A 45 -11.10 -19.34 -20.48
CA GLY A 45 -10.67 -18.32 -21.45
C GLY A 45 -9.35 -18.57 -22.19
N GLY A 46 -8.69 -19.72 -22.04
CA GLY A 46 -7.63 -20.14 -22.96
C GLY A 46 -6.41 -19.22 -23.03
N VAL A 47 -5.96 -18.67 -21.89
CA VAL A 47 -4.64 -18.05 -21.83
C VAL A 47 -3.65 -19.14 -21.45
N GLU A 48 -3.07 -19.80 -22.44
CA GLU A 48 -1.92 -20.70 -22.26
C GLU A 48 -0.83 -19.98 -21.48
N ARG A 49 -0.57 -20.42 -20.25
CA ARG A 49 0.52 -19.92 -19.43
C ARG A 49 1.81 -20.57 -19.93
N PRO A 50 2.81 -19.82 -20.42
CA PRO A 50 4.05 -20.44 -20.86
C PRO A 50 4.78 -21.04 -19.65
N PRO A 51 5.23 -22.31 -19.73
CA PRO A 51 5.91 -22.96 -18.63
C PRO A 51 7.22 -22.24 -18.33
N GLY A 52 7.33 -21.68 -17.12
CA GLY A 52 8.56 -21.01 -16.65
C GLY A 52 8.41 -19.55 -16.21
N SER A 53 7.21 -18.97 -16.09
CA SER A 53 7.06 -17.63 -15.53
C SER A 53 7.36 -17.65 -14.02
N VAL A 54 8.62 -17.48 -13.67
CA VAL A 54 9.07 -16.93 -12.39
C VAL A 54 8.24 -15.66 -12.16
N TRP A 55 7.66 -15.50 -10.96
CA TRP A 55 6.95 -14.29 -10.56
C TRP A 55 7.90 -13.09 -10.70
N SER A 56 7.91 -12.50 -11.88
CA SER A 56 8.70 -11.32 -12.17
C SER A 56 7.84 -10.15 -11.78
N GLU A 57 8.35 -9.30 -10.89
CA GLU A 57 7.72 -8.04 -10.48
C GLU A 57 7.39 -7.11 -11.69
N ASN A 58 7.84 -7.49 -12.89
CA ASN A 58 7.54 -6.87 -14.17
C ASN A 58 6.33 -7.45 -14.91
N ASP A 59 5.52 -8.29 -14.30
CA ASP A 59 4.30 -8.83 -14.92
C ASP A 59 3.38 -7.69 -15.42
N PRO A 60 3.08 -7.59 -16.73
CA PRO A 60 2.31 -6.48 -17.29
C PRO A 60 0.88 -6.41 -16.73
N GLU A 61 0.32 -7.53 -16.27
CA GLU A 61 -0.98 -7.57 -15.59
C GLU A 61 -0.91 -6.93 -14.18
N ALA A 62 0.15 -7.20 -13.41
CA ALA A 62 0.40 -6.52 -12.13
C ALA A 62 0.62 -5.00 -12.32
N ARG A 63 1.21 -4.58 -13.46
CA ARG A 63 1.33 -3.16 -13.82
C ARG A 63 0.00 -2.51 -14.22
N ARG A 64 -0.90 -3.25 -14.89
CA ARG A 64 -2.25 -2.77 -15.22
C ARG A 64 -3.10 -2.55 -13.97
N ASP A 65 -3.04 -3.48 -13.02
CA ASP A 65 -3.72 -3.34 -11.73
C ASP A 65 -3.18 -2.16 -10.90
N ARG A 66 -1.84 -1.98 -10.84
CA ARG A 66 -1.23 -0.80 -10.18
C ARG A 66 -1.64 0.52 -10.82
N ARG A 67 -1.77 0.60 -12.15
CA ARG A 67 -2.21 1.82 -12.85
C ARG A 67 -3.70 2.12 -12.67
N GLY A 68 -4.53 1.10 -12.47
CA GLY A 68 -5.95 1.26 -12.18
C GLY A 68 -6.20 1.89 -10.80
N VAL A 69 -5.41 1.49 -9.81
CA VAL A 69 -5.53 1.98 -8.42
C VAL A 69 -5.28 3.49 -8.29
N THR A 70 -4.23 4.02 -8.94
CA THR A 70 -3.90 5.46 -8.88
C THR A 70 -4.86 6.36 -9.68
N ARG A 71 -5.68 5.79 -10.55
CA ARG A 71 -6.76 6.49 -11.27
C ARG A 71 -8.09 6.46 -10.52
N SER A 72 -8.20 5.69 -9.44
CA SER A 72 -9.42 5.64 -8.65
C SER A 72 -9.65 6.96 -7.92
N PRO A 73 -10.83 7.59 -8.03
CA PRO A 73 -11.13 8.82 -7.28
C PRO A 73 -11.10 8.58 -5.76
N LYS A 74 -11.40 7.34 -5.32
CA LYS A 74 -11.31 6.94 -3.90
C LYS A 74 -9.88 7.03 -3.37
N PHE A 75 -8.88 6.67 -4.18
CA PHE A 75 -7.46 6.78 -3.81
C PHE A 75 -7.10 8.24 -3.50
N TRP A 76 -7.46 9.16 -4.40
CA TRP A 76 -7.17 10.59 -4.23
C TRP A 76 -7.93 11.20 -3.06
N LEU A 77 -9.19 10.81 -2.85
CA LEU A 77 -9.99 11.33 -1.75
C LEU A 77 -9.38 10.94 -0.39
N VAL A 78 -8.96 9.68 -0.23
CA VAL A 78 -8.28 9.24 1.01
C VAL A 78 -6.92 9.89 1.18
N LEU A 79 -6.12 9.94 0.12
CA LEU A 79 -4.79 10.57 0.14
C LEU A 79 -4.88 12.03 0.57
N VAL A 80 -5.68 12.82 -0.15
CA VAL A 80 -5.84 14.26 0.09
C VAL A 80 -6.55 14.51 1.42
N GLY A 81 -7.60 13.74 1.73
CA GLY A 81 -8.32 13.85 2.99
C GLY A 81 -7.43 13.58 4.20
N PHE A 82 -6.55 12.57 4.12
CA PHE A 82 -5.60 12.28 5.20
C PHE A 82 -4.59 13.42 5.40
N VAL A 83 -4.02 13.94 4.32
CA VAL A 83 -3.05 15.06 4.39
C VAL A 83 -3.72 16.31 4.96
N ILE A 84 -4.90 16.69 4.45
CA ILE A 84 -5.64 17.85 4.95
C ILE A 84 -6.02 17.65 6.42
N GLY A 85 -6.52 16.48 6.79
CA GLY A 85 -6.90 16.17 8.18
C GLY A 85 -5.71 16.26 9.14
N LEU A 86 -4.56 15.73 8.76
CA LEU A 86 -3.33 15.80 9.56
C LEU A 86 -2.87 17.25 9.73
N TYR A 87 -2.79 18.02 8.64
CA TYR A 87 -2.37 19.43 8.71
C TYR A 87 -3.36 20.29 9.50
N ALA A 88 -4.67 20.10 9.31
CA ALA A 88 -5.70 20.83 10.04
C ALA A 88 -5.65 20.51 11.55
N ALA A 89 -5.46 19.24 11.91
CA ALA A 89 -5.34 18.83 13.30
C ALA A 89 -4.08 19.42 13.96
N VAL A 90 -2.94 19.38 13.27
CA VAL A 90 -1.71 20.01 13.75
C VAL A 90 -1.89 21.51 13.90
N LEU A 91 -2.47 22.20 12.91
CA LEU A 91 -2.73 23.64 12.96
C LEU A 91 -3.64 24.01 14.14
N LEU A 92 -4.72 23.27 14.34
CA LEU A 92 -5.67 23.51 15.43
C LEU A 92 -5.01 23.27 16.80
N SER A 93 -4.20 22.22 16.92
CA SER A 93 -3.46 21.94 18.14
C SER A 93 -2.43 23.03 18.45
N SER A 94 -1.73 23.56 17.44
CA SER A 94 -0.82 24.69 17.59
C SER A 94 -1.55 25.96 17.99
N PHE A 95 -2.75 26.21 17.46
CA PHE A 95 -3.57 27.34 17.88
C PHE A 95 -3.98 27.21 19.36
N ALA A 96 -4.37 26.02 19.80
CA ALA A 96 -4.74 25.76 21.19
C ALA A 96 -3.57 25.92 22.18
N VAL A 97 -2.36 25.53 21.78
CA VAL A 97 -1.13 25.79 22.55
C VAL A 97 -0.85 27.29 22.65
N ASN A 98 -0.90 28.02 21.53
CA ASN A 98 -0.66 29.46 21.50
C ASN A 98 -1.71 30.26 22.29
N ALA A 99 -2.94 29.75 22.40
CA ALA A 99 -3.99 30.32 23.24
C ALA A 99 -3.77 30.09 24.74
N GLY A 100 -2.64 29.48 25.14
CA GLY A 100 -2.28 29.23 26.54
C GLY A 100 -3.00 28.05 27.19
N GLY A 101 -3.72 27.25 26.40
CA GLY A 101 -4.56 26.17 26.92
C GLY A 101 -3.85 24.83 27.11
N LEU A 102 -2.69 24.62 26.48
CA LEU A 102 -2.06 23.30 26.36
C LEU A 102 -0.53 23.36 26.30
N PRO A 103 0.19 22.29 26.69
CA PRO A 103 1.65 22.22 26.58
C PRO A 103 2.15 22.12 25.14
N ASP A 104 3.34 22.68 24.87
CA ASP A 104 3.97 22.77 23.54
C ASP A 104 4.18 21.44 22.81
N LEU A 105 4.18 20.32 23.52
CA LEU A 105 4.35 18.98 22.93
C LEU A 105 3.08 18.44 22.27
N ILE A 106 1.91 19.04 22.52
CA ILE A 106 0.63 18.53 22.02
C ILE A 106 0.59 18.41 20.49
N PRO A 107 1.05 19.39 19.69
CA PRO A 107 1.02 19.27 18.23
C PRO A 107 1.85 18.10 17.71
N LEU A 108 3.00 17.84 18.36
CA LEU A 108 3.84 16.68 18.05
C LEU A 108 3.13 15.36 18.39
N VAL A 109 2.50 15.29 19.56
CA VAL A 109 1.74 14.08 19.98
C VAL A 109 0.55 13.84 19.06
N VAL A 110 -0.20 14.89 18.70
CA VAL A 110 -1.33 14.80 17.76
C VAL A 110 -0.85 14.29 16.40
N ALA A 111 0.24 14.83 15.86
CA ALA A 111 0.82 14.35 14.61
C ALA A 111 1.22 12.86 14.71
N ALA A 112 1.92 12.47 15.78
CA ALA A 112 2.34 11.09 15.99
C ALA A 112 1.16 10.12 16.08
N VAL A 113 0.10 10.49 16.82
CA VAL A 113 -1.11 9.68 16.95
C VAL A 113 -1.83 9.51 15.61
N ILE A 114 -1.96 10.59 14.82
CA ILE A 114 -2.62 10.52 13.50
C ILE A 114 -1.79 9.68 12.52
N LEU A 115 -0.45 9.80 12.54
CA LEU A 115 0.43 8.96 11.73
C LEU A 115 0.34 7.48 12.12
N LEU A 116 0.31 7.16 13.42
CA LEU A 116 0.13 5.80 13.90
C LEU A 116 -1.25 5.24 13.52
N ALA A 117 -2.30 6.06 13.62
CA ALA A 117 -3.64 5.69 13.16
C ALA A 117 -3.67 5.44 11.65
N GLY A 118 -2.97 6.26 10.86
CA GLY A 118 -2.80 6.06 9.42
C GLY A 118 -2.05 4.76 9.10
N ALA A 119 -0.94 4.48 9.79
CA ALA A 119 -0.15 3.26 9.59
C ALA A 119 -0.90 1.98 10.00
N THR A 120 -1.64 2.02 11.11
CA THR A 120 -2.46 0.90 11.58
C THR A 120 -3.68 0.68 10.70
N GLY A 121 -4.34 1.75 10.25
CA GLY A 121 -5.38 1.69 9.23
C GLY A 121 -4.86 1.07 7.94
N TRP A 122 -3.66 1.47 7.51
CA TRP A 122 -3.03 0.95 6.31
C TRP A 122 -2.79 -0.56 6.40
N ALA A 123 -2.20 -1.01 7.51
CA ALA A 123 -1.93 -2.42 7.75
C ALA A 123 -3.21 -3.29 7.74
N ARG A 124 -4.33 -2.77 8.28
CA ARG A 124 -5.61 -3.48 8.22
C ARG A 124 -6.23 -3.48 6.82
N LEU A 125 -6.21 -2.35 6.13
CA LEU A 125 -6.82 -2.18 4.81
C LEU A 125 -6.07 -2.93 3.69
N GLN A 126 -4.85 -3.41 3.92
CA GLN A 126 -4.09 -4.19 2.95
C GLN A 126 -4.82 -5.46 2.48
N HIS A 127 -5.66 -6.06 3.34
CA HIS A 127 -6.38 -7.30 3.02
C HIS A 127 -7.76 -7.06 2.41
N ASP A 128 -8.46 -6.01 2.82
CA ASP A 128 -9.84 -5.76 2.40
C ASP A 128 -9.91 -4.91 1.12
N ASP A 129 -9.14 -3.82 1.03
CA ASP A 129 -9.26 -2.83 -0.04
C ASP A 129 -7.89 -2.26 -0.45
N ARG A 130 -7.24 -2.93 -1.40
CA ARG A 130 -5.98 -2.50 -2.02
C ARG A 130 -5.91 -1.01 -2.42
N PRO A 131 -6.94 -0.38 -3.04
CA PRO A 131 -6.84 1.02 -3.43
C PRO A 131 -6.87 2.00 -2.25
N LEU A 132 -7.61 1.67 -1.19
CA LEU A 132 -7.63 2.47 0.04
C LEU A 132 -6.31 2.34 0.79
N ALA A 133 -5.77 1.11 0.87
CA ALA A 133 -4.47 0.86 1.49
C ALA A 133 -3.35 1.63 0.75
N MET A 134 -3.29 1.57 -0.57
CA MET A 134 -2.27 2.34 -1.31
C MET A 134 -2.42 3.86 -1.10
N GLY A 135 -3.65 4.39 -1.07
CA GLY A 135 -3.90 5.81 -0.83
C GLY A 135 -3.44 6.26 0.55
N LEU A 136 -3.81 5.50 1.59
CA LEU A 136 -3.43 5.81 2.96
C LEU A 136 -1.92 5.65 3.19
N GLY A 137 -1.31 4.58 2.66
CA GLY A 137 0.14 4.36 2.76
C GLY A 137 0.95 5.47 2.06
N CYS A 138 0.53 5.87 0.85
CA CYS A 138 1.13 6.99 0.14
C CYS A 138 0.93 8.31 0.91
N GLY A 139 -0.22 8.49 1.57
CA GLY A 139 -0.51 9.65 2.42
C GLY A 139 0.39 9.72 3.65
N VAL A 140 0.65 8.60 4.33
CA VAL A 140 1.61 8.54 5.45
C VAL A 140 3.01 8.90 4.99
N VAL A 141 3.47 8.34 3.86
CA VAL A 141 4.78 8.66 3.29
C VAL A 141 4.86 10.14 2.92
N ALA A 142 3.85 10.68 2.24
CA ALA A 142 3.80 12.09 1.87
C ALA A 142 3.80 13.00 3.12
N ALA A 143 3.05 12.64 4.16
CA ALA A 143 2.99 13.40 5.41
C ALA A 143 4.34 13.48 6.14
N ILE A 144 5.24 12.50 5.94
CA ILE A 144 6.60 12.53 6.48
C ILE A 144 7.56 13.24 5.51
N LEU A 145 7.43 12.98 4.21
CA LEU A 145 8.34 13.47 3.18
C LEU A 145 8.19 14.99 2.95
N ILE A 146 6.96 15.51 2.95
CA ILE A 146 6.67 16.94 2.73
C ILE A 146 7.38 17.82 3.77
N PRO A 147 7.23 17.60 5.10
CA PRO A 147 7.92 18.43 6.08
C PRO A 147 9.43 18.27 6.01
N PHE A 148 9.94 17.06 5.70
CA PHE A 148 11.38 16.85 5.51
C PHE A 148 11.93 17.68 4.34
N ILE A 149 11.27 17.65 3.18
CA ILE A 149 11.65 18.46 2.02
C ILE A 149 11.59 19.95 2.37
N ALA A 150 10.53 20.39 3.05
CA ALA A 150 10.40 21.79 3.46
C ALA A 150 11.56 22.25 4.34
N ILE A 151 11.98 21.43 5.31
CA ILE A 151 13.12 21.70 6.19
C ILE A 151 14.42 21.80 5.38
N VAL A 152 14.67 20.87 4.46
CA VAL A 152 15.87 20.88 3.59
C VAL A 152 15.90 22.13 2.72
N VAL A 153 14.76 22.52 2.14
CA VAL A 153 14.65 23.74 1.32
C VAL A 153 14.89 24.99 2.16
N LEU A 154 14.26 25.10 3.33
CA LEU A 154 14.48 26.22 4.26
C LEU A 154 15.95 26.31 4.68
N PHE A 155 16.56 25.18 5.04
CA PHE A 155 17.98 25.12 5.39
C PHE A 155 18.87 25.57 4.22
N GLY A 156 18.58 25.12 3.00
CA GLY A 156 19.28 25.55 1.80
C GLY A 156 19.18 27.06 1.58
N ILE A 157 18.00 27.65 1.76
CA ILE A 157 17.79 29.10 1.69
C ILE A 157 18.59 29.82 2.77
N CYS A 158 18.60 29.33 4.01
CA CYS A 158 19.38 29.91 5.09
C CYS A 158 20.88 29.90 4.81
N VAL A 159 21.43 28.78 4.34
CA VAL A 159 22.86 28.65 4.01
C VAL A 159 23.24 29.56 2.84
N ALA A 160 22.42 29.59 1.78
CA ALA A 160 22.63 30.47 0.64
C ALA A 160 22.56 31.95 1.03
N GLY A 161 21.65 32.33 1.93
CA GLY A 161 21.53 33.69 2.45
C GLY A 161 22.73 34.12 3.28
N VAL A 162 23.26 33.25 4.14
CA VAL A 162 24.47 33.54 4.95
C VAL A 162 25.71 33.69 4.06
N ALA A 163 25.82 32.91 2.97
CA ALA A 163 26.92 33.02 2.02
C ALA A 163 26.92 34.32 1.19
N GLN A 164 25.82 35.10 1.21
CA GLN A 164 25.67 36.35 0.46
C GLN A 164 25.89 37.60 1.31
N VAL A 165 26.21 37.48 2.61
CA VAL A 165 26.58 38.63 3.45
C VAL A 165 28.09 38.88 3.28
N PRO A 166 28.51 39.98 2.62
CA PRO A 166 29.92 40.30 2.38
C PRO A 166 30.66 40.73 3.66
#